data_AF-A0A2I2A8N7-F1
#
_entry.id   AF-A0A2I2A8N7-F1
#
_cell.length_a   1.000
_cell.length_b   1.000
_cell.length_c   1.000
_cell.angle_alpha   90.00
_cell.angle_beta   90.00
_cell.angle_gamma   90.00
#
_symmetry.space_group_name_H-M   'P 1'
#
loop_
_entity.id
_entity.type
_entity.pdbx_description
1 polymer ?
#
loop_
_entity_poly.entity_id
_entity_poly.type
_entity_poly.pdbx_seq_one_letter_code
_entity_poly.pdbx_strand_id
1 'polypeptide(L)'
;MTVFDRVKELANKQSISIVELEEKLGFGRNSLYSWKKKTPNGDRLTKVADFFGVSTDYLLGRTNDKTALSPKEIEDIGQMADRMINGLESENSVNFYGEPMSDEDKASLKTALLVALEMNKKRSKQKD
;
A
#
# COMPACT_ATOMS: atom_id res chain seq x y z
N MET A 1 -18.58 -0.68 -13.90
CA MET A 1 -18.27 0.17 -12.74
C MET A 1 -17.15 1.12 -13.13
N THR A 2 -17.41 2.42 -13.07
CA THR A 2 -16.43 3.48 -13.40
C THR A 2 -15.57 3.82 -12.18
N VAL A 3 -14.50 4.59 -12.39
CA VAL A 3 -13.71 5.16 -11.28
C VAL A 3 -14.61 5.98 -10.36
N PHE A 4 -15.51 6.79 -10.94
CA PHE A 4 -16.48 7.56 -10.17
C PHE A 4 -17.37 6.67 -9.28
N ASP A 5 -17.83 5.53 -9.79
CA ASP A 5 -18.69 4.63 -9.01
C ASP A 5 -17.94 4.08 -7.79
N ARG A 6 -16.67 3.67 -7.95
CA ARG A 6 -15.81 3.22 -6.83
C ARG A 6 -15.58 4.33 -5.80
N VAL A 7 -15.27 5.54 -6.26
CA VAL A 7 -15.08 6.71 -5.39
C VAL A 7 -16.37 7.04 -4.63
N LYS A 8 -17.53 6.95 -5.29
CA LYS A 8 -18.83 7.17 -4.67
C LYS A 8 -19.14 6.11 -3.61
N GLU A 9 -18.83 4.85 -3.87
CA GLU A 9 -18.97 3.80 -2.86
C GLU A 9 -18.08 4.04 -1.63
N LEU A 10 -16.84 4.48 -1.83
CA LEU A 10 -15.92 4.82 -0.73
C LEU A 10 -16.42 6.02 0.08
N ALA A 11 -16.87 7.07 -0.60
CA ALA A 11 -17.45 8.25 0.04
C ALA A 11 -18.69 7.90 0.87
N ASN A 12 -19.59 7.09 0.31
CA ASN A 12 -20.78 6.60 1.02
C ASN A 12 -20.42 5.79 2.28
N LYS A 13 -19.38 4.95 2.22
CA LYS A 13 -18.90 4.16 3.37
C LYS A 13 -18.36 5.03 4.51
N GLN A 14 -17.86 6.23 4.20
CA GLN A 14 -17.42 7.22 5.18
C GLN A 14 -18.50 8.27 5.49
N SER A 15 -19.72 8.11 4.97
CA SER A 15 -20.83 9.06 5.15
C SER A 15 -20.50 10.49 4.72
N ILE A 16 -19.64 10.66 3.71
CA ILE A 16 -19.34 11.96 3.10
C ILE A 16 -19.95 12.05 1.70
N SER A 17 -20.39 13.24 1.34
CA SER A 17 -20.84 13.56 -0.01
C SER A 17 -19.66 13.75 -0.96
N ILE A 18 -19.91 13.63 -2.27
CA ILE A 18 -18.90 13.89 -3.30
C ILE A 18 -18.42 15.35 -3.26
N VAL A 19 -19.30 16.28 -2.94
CA VAL A 19 -18.95 17.70 -2.83
C VAL A 19 -18.02 17.94 -1.65
N GLU A 20 -18.29 17.34 -0.49
CA GLU A 20 -17.39 17.42 0.67
C GLU A 20 -16.04 16.76 0.40
N LEU A 21 -16.02 15.64 -0.33
CA LEU A 21 -14.78 15.00 -0.78
C LEU A 21 -13.97 15.95 -1.68
N GLU A 22 -14.62 16.60 -2.64
CA GLU A 22 -13.97 17.58 -3.52
C GLU A 22 -13.38 18.74 -2.71
N GLU A 23 -14.13 19.28 -1.76
CA GLU A 23 -13.68 20.37 -0.88
C GLU A 23 -12.48 19.95 -0.02
N LYS A 24 -12.52 18.75 0.58
CA LYS A 24 -11.41 18.18 1.37
C LYS A 24 -10.14 17.96 0.55
N LEU A 25 -10.29 17.63 -0.74
CA LEU A 25 -9.16 17.38 -1.65
C LEU A 25 -8.68 18.66 -2.37
N GLY A 26 -9.31 19.80 -2.14
CA GLY A 26 -9.02 21.05 -2.84
C GLY A 26 -9.36 20.98 -4.34
N PHE A 27 -10.34 20.17 -4.71
CA PHE A 27 -10.81 20.00 -6.07
C PHE A 27 -11.92 21.00 -6.41
N GLY A 28 -11.97 21.43 -7.67
CA GLY A 28 -13.10 22.22 -8.15
C GLY A 28 -14.43 21.47 -8.01
N ARG A 29 -15.50 22.19 -7.70
CA ARG A 29 -16.84 21.62 -7.51
C ARG A 29 -17.31 20.86 -8.77
N ASN A 30 -17.93 19.71 -8.57
CA ASN A 30 -18.38 18.76 -9.59
C ASN A 30 -17.29 18.14 -10.49
N SER A 31 -16.02 18.34 -10.17
CA SER A 31 -14.92 17.82 -10.99
C SER A 31 -14.83 16.29 -11.00
N LEU A 32 -15.18 15.60 -9.92
CA LEU A 32 -15.16 14.14 -9.84
C LEU A 32 -16.22 13.49 -10.75
N TYR A 33 -17.33 14.17 -11.03
CA TYR A 33 -18.37 13.63 -11.94
C TYR A 33 -17.87 13.42 -13.37
N SER A 34 -16.83 14.14 -13.78
CA SER A 34 -16.19 13.94 -15.08
C SER A 34 -15.57 12.54 -15.23
N TRP A 35 -15.25 11.88 -14.10
CA TRP A 35 -14.63 10.55 -14.07
C TRP A 35 -15.58 9.42 -14.47
N LYS A 36 -16.88 9.72 -14.65
CA LYS A 36 -17.84 8.81 -15.30
C LYS A 36 -17.51 8.57 -16.77
N LYS A 37 -16.86 9.53 -17.43
CA LYS A 37 -16.61 9.52 -18.88
C LYS A 37 -15.13 9.68 -19.25
N LYS A 38 -14.33 10.26 -18.36
CA LYS A 38 -12.92 10.58 -18.60
C LYS A 38 -12.04 9.89 -17.57
N THR A 39 -10.86 9.45 -18.00
CA THR A 39 -9.84 8.96 -17.07
C THR A 39 -9.27 10.15 -16.30
N PRO A 40 -9.19 10.09 -14.96
CA PRO A 40 -8.50 11.13 -14.18
C PRO A 40 -7.02 11.21 -14.53
N ASN A 41 -6.43 12.38 -14.31
CA ASN A 41 -4.97 12.48 -14.30
C ASN A 41 -4.40 11.77 -13.06
N GLY A 42 -3.10 11.42 -13.13
CA GLY A 42 -2.39 10.70 -12.08
C GLY A 42 -2.53 11.38 -10.71
N ASP A 43 -2.15 12.65 -10.62
CA ASP A 43 -2.15 13.41 -9.36
C ASP A 43 -3.50 13.39 -8.62
N ARG A 44 -4.60 13.60 -9.36
CA ARG A 44 -5.93 13.61 -8.73
C ARG A 44 -6.38 12.21 -8.35
N LEU A 45 -6.03 11.21 -9.15
CA LEU A 45 -6.32 9.81 -8.83
C LEU A 45 -5.57 9.40 -7.55
N THR A 46 -4.28 9.73 -7.44
CA THR A 46 -3.45 9.49 -6.27
C THR A 46 -4.01 10.17 -5.03
N LYS A 47 -4.36 11.46 -5.09
CA LYS A 47 -4.97 12.18 -3.95
C LYS A 47 -6.26 11.51 -3.43
N VAL A 48 -7.10 10.99 -4.32
CA VAL A 48 -8.31 10.26 -3.91
C VAL A 48 -7.95 8.90 -3.32
N ALA A 49 -6.96 8.21 -3.89
CA ALA A 49 -6.46 6.93 -3.40
C ALA A 49 -5.91 7.06 -1.97
N ASP A 50 -5.05 8.06 -1.74
CA ASP A 50 -4.44 8.38 -0.45
C ASP A 50 -5.49 8.73 0.60
N PHE A 51 -6.48 9.57 0.24
CA PHE A 51 -7.55 9.97 1.15
C PHE A 51 -8.36 8.78 1.67
N PHE A 52 -8.59 7.77 0.83
CA PHE A 52 -9.33 6.58 1.20
C PHE A 52 -8.45 5.41 1.68
N GLY A 53 -7.12 5.57 1.65
CA GLY A 53 -6.17 4.51 1.98
C GLY A 53 -6.29 3.29 1.05
N VAL A 54 -6.48 3.53 -0.24
CA VAL A 54 -6.59 2.48 -1.27
C VAL A 54 -5.57 2.70 -2.39
N SER A 55 -5.31 1.70 -3.22
CA SER A 55 -4.44 1.82 -4.38
C SER A 55 -5.14 2.49 -5.55
N THR A 56 -4.37 3.15 -6.40
CA THR A 56 -4.89 3.70 -7.66
C THR A 56 -5.41 2.61 -8.58
N ASP A 57 -4.83 1.41 -8.53
CA ASP A 57 -5.28 0.24 -9.30
C ASP A 57 -6.65 -0.26 -8.83
N TYR A 58 -6.94 -0.16 -7.53
CA TYR A 58 -8.29 -0.35 -7.03
C TYR A 58 -9.22 0.71 -7.61
N LEU A 59 -8.90 2.00 -7.56
CA LEU A 59 -9.79 3.03 -8.12
C LEU A 59 -10.04 2.85 -9.63
N LEU A 60 -9.03 2.43 -10.39
CA LEU A 60 -9.12 2.15 -11.83
C LEU A 60 -9.83 0.83 -12.16
N GLY A 61 -10.09 -0.01 -11.16
CA GLY A 61 -10.74 -1.30 -11.35
C GLY A 61 -9.89 -2.38 -11.99
N ARG A 62 -8.56 -2.26 -11.90
CA ARG A 62 -7.61 -3.31 -12.29
C ARG A 62 -7.58 -4.46 -11.28
N THR A 63 -8.03 -4.19 -10.05
CA THR A 63 -8.07 -5.16 -8.94
C THR A 63 -9.24 -4.87 -8.00
N ASN A 64 -9.65 -5.88 -7.22
CA ASN A 64 -10.62 -5.73 -6.14
C ASN A 64 -9.95 -5.65 -4.75
N ASP A 65 -8.65 -5.93 -4.68
CA ASP A 65 -7.85 -5.68 -3.50
C ASP A 65 -7.57 -4.18 -3.38
N LYS A 66 -8.03 -3.58 -2.27
CA LYS A 66 -7.89 -2.15 -2.01
C LYS A 66 -6.45 -1.74 -1.78
N THR A 67 -5.59 -2.64 -1.36
CA THR A 67 -4.19 -2.35 -0.98
C THR A 67 -3.21 -3.06 -1.92
N ALA A 68 -3.68 -3.45 -3.11
CA ALA A 68 -2.83 -4.10 -4.09
C ALA A 68 -1.62 -3.24 -4.44
N LEU A 69 -0.44 -3.85 -4.33
CA LEU A 69 0.83 -3.26 -4.70
C LEU A 69 1.01 -3.33 -6.22
N SER A 70 1.57 -2.28 -6.79
CA SER A 70 2.01 -2.25 -8.18
C SER A 70 3.24 -3.16 -8.38
N PRO A 71 3.50 -3.61 -9.63
CA PRO A 71 4.72 -4.37 -9.93
C PRO A 71 6.01 -3.65 -9.49
N LYS A 72 6.02 -2.31 -9.54
CA LYS A 72 7.17 -1.51 -9.14
C LYS A 72 7.39 -1.53 -7.63
N GLU A 73 6.33 -1.38 -6.85
CA GLU A 73 6.41 -1.48 -5.39
C GLU A 73 6.88 -2.86 -4.94
N ILE A 74 6.41 -3.93 -5.60
CA ILE A 74 6.87 -5.29 -5.33
C ILE A 74 8.36 -5.44 -5.62
N GLU A 75 8.83 -4.91 -6.76
CA GLU A 75 10.26 -4.92 -7.10
C GLU A 75 11.10 -4.17 -6.06
N ASP A 76 10.67 -2.97 -5.66
CA ASP A 76 11.39 -2.13 -4.70
C ASP A 76 11.46 -2.80 -3.31
N ILE A 77 10.38 -3.46 -2.88
CA ILE A 77 10.37 -4.29 -1.66
C ILE A 77 11.35 -5.46 -1.78
N GLY A 78 11.41 -6.12 -2.94
CA GLY A 78 12.37 -7.21 -3.19
C GLY A 78 13.82 -6.75 -3.06
N GLN A 79 14.19 -5.66 -3.74
CA GLN A 79 15.52 -5.08 -3.64
C GLN A 79 15.88 -4.67 -2.20
N MET A 80 14.89 -4.20 -1.45
CA MET A 80 15.06 -3.82 -0.06
C MET A 80 15.27 -5.03 0.85
N ALA A 81 14.54 -6.12 0.63
CA ALA A 81 14.73 -7.39 1.33
C ALA A 81 16.13 -7.95 1.07
N ASP A 82 16.61 -7.92 -0.18
CA ASP A 82 17.97 -8.36 -0.52
C ASP A 82 19.03 -7.54 0.21
N ARG A 83 18.87 -6.21 0.28
CA ARG A 83 19.77 -5.34 1.04
C ARG A 83 19.77 -5.68 2.54
N MET A 84 18.62 -5.98 3.13
CA MET A 84 18.53 -6.38 4.53
C MET A 84 19.26 -7.71 4.78
N ILE A 85 19.04 -8.71 3.94
CA ILE A 85 19.69 -10.03 4.06
C ILE A 85 21.20 -9.87 3.98
N ASN A 86 21.69 -9.14 2.98
CA ASN A 86 23.13 -8.90 2.80
C ASN A 86 23.72 -8.05 3.95
N GLY A 87 22.95 -7.12 4.51
CA GLY A 87 23.37 -6.31 5.66
C GLY A 87 23.51 -7.11 6.96
N LEU A 88 22.71 -8.16 7.15
CA LEU A 88 22.81 -9.06 8.31
C LEU A 88 24.10 -9.91 8.31
N GLU A 89 24.72 -10.12 7.15
CA GLU A 89 26.01 -10.80 7.04
C GLU A 89 27.20 -9.89 7.45
N SER A 90 26.95 -8.58 7.58
CA SER A 90 27.95 -7.62 8.05
C SER A 90 27.70 -7.27 9.53
N GLU A 91 28.75 -7.31 10.36
CA GLU A 91 28.67 -7.05 11.82
C GLU A 91 28.19 -5.63 12.19
N ASN A 92 28.03 -4.74 11.21
CA ASN A 92 27.57 -3.38 11.42
C ASN A 92 26.05 -3.30 11.27
N SER A 93 25.38 -3.17 12.41
CA SER A 93 24.01 -2.65 12.63
C SER A 93 23.26 -2.25 11.35
N VAL A 94 22.19 -2.97 11.04
CA VAL A 94 21.27 -2.70 9.92
C VAL A 94 20.70 -1.28 10.05
N ASN A 95 21.36 -0.30 9.44
CA ASN A 95 20.88 1.08 9.33
C ASN A 95 19.93 1.16 8.15
N PHE A 96 18.71 1.61 8.38
CA PHE A 96 17.62 1.64 7.42
C PHE A 96 17.56 3.03 6.78
N TYR A 97 18.00 3.17 5.52
CA TYR A 97 18.18 4.49 4.87
C TYR A 97 19.10 5.47 5.63
N GLY A 98 20.01 4.97 6.46
CA GLY A 98 20.84 5.80 7.33
C GLY A 98 20.15 6.25 8.63
N GLU A 99 18.89 5.89 8.83
CA GLU A 99 18.11 6.10 10.04
C GLU A 99 17.98 4.78 10.82
N PRO A 100 17.97 4.81 12.17
CA PRO A 100 17.68 3.64 12.98
C PRO A 100 16.22 3.21 12.76
N MET A 101 15.98 1.92 12.55
CA MET A 101 14.61 1.38 12.44
C MET A 101 13.75 1.77 13.65
N SER A 102 12.48 2.10 13.40
CA SER A 102 11.51 2.34 14.46
C SER A 102 11.26 1.07 15.28
N ASP A 103 10.80 1.21 16.52
CA ASP A 103 10.53 0.06 17.38
C ASP A 103 9.36 -0.79 16.87
N GLU A 104 8.38 -0.17 16.20
CA GLU A 104 7.28 -0.86 15.54
C GLU A 104 7.76 -1.71 14.35
N ASP A 105 8.67 -1.16 13.54
CA ASP A 105 9.27 -1.89 12.41
C ASP A 105 10.14 -3.05 12.90
N LYS A 106 10.90 -2.86 13.98
CA LYS A 106 11.69 -3.94 14.61
C LYS A 106 10.80 -5.06 15.11
N ALA A 107 9.68 -4.73 15.74
CA ALA A 107 8.73 -5.71 16.25
C ALA A 107 8.07 -6.51 15.11
N SER A 108 7.69 -5.83 14.04
CA SER A 108 7.12 -6.45 12.84
C SER A 108 8.12 -7.37 12.15
N LEU A 109 9.36 -6.93 11.97
CA LEU A 109 10.44 -7.74 11.39
C LEU A 109 10.76 -8.96 12.25
N LYS A 110 10.88 -8.78 13.57
CA LYS A 110 11.09 -9.89 14.51
C LYS A 110 9.97 -10.93 14.40
N THR A 111 8.72 -10.48 14.31
CA THR A 111 7.56 -11.37 14.16
C THR A 111 7.63 -12.18 12.87
N ALA A 112 7.90 -11.53 11.73
CA ALA A 112 8.03 -12.20 10.44
C ALA A 112 9.18 -13.24 10.45
N LEU A 113 10.33 -12.89 11.01
CA LEU A 113 11.48 -13.80 11.16
C LEU A 113 11.16 -14.99 12.05
N LEU A 114 10.50 -14.77 13.20
CA LEU A 114 10.09 -15.85 14.09
C LEU A 114 9.17 -16.84 13.38
N VAL A 115 8.16 -16.35 12.65
CA VAL A 115 7.25 -17.20 11.86
C VAL A 115 8.03 -18.03 10.84
N ALA A 116 8.96 -17.42 10.11
CA ALA A 116 9.77 -18.13 9.12
C ALA A 116 10.65 -19.22 9.77
N LEU A 117 11.31 -18.93 10.89
CA LEU A 117 12.13 -19.89 11.63
C LEU A 117 11.30 -21.03 12.23
N GLU A 118 10.11 -20.73 12.76
CA GLU A 118 9.18 -21.74 13.25
C GLU A 118 8.74 -22.68 12.13
N MET A 119 8.40 -22.14 10.96
CA MET A 119 8.04 -22.94 9.78
C MET A 119 9.19 -23.85 9.38
N ASN A 120 10.43 -23.35 9.35
CA ASN A 120 11.60 -24.15 9.05
C ASN A 120 11.84 -25.26 10.10
N LYS A 121 11.69 -24.97 11.38
CA LYS A 121 11.83 -25.96 12.47
C LYS A 121 10.72 -27.03 12.43
N LYS A 122 9.49 -26.66 12.09
CA LYS A 122 8.39 -27.61 11.89
C LYS A 122 8.68 -28.52 10.70
N ARG A 123 9.15 -27.96 9.58
CA ARG A 123 9.56 -28.73 8.39
C ARG A 123 10.73 -29.65 8.66
N SER A 124 11.70 -29.25 9.48
CA SER A 124 12.84 -30.12 9.83
C SER A 124 12.39 -31.33 10.65
N LYS A 125 11.45 -31.15 11.58
CA LYS A 125 10.89 -32.23 12.41
C LYS A 125 9.96 -33.20 11.67
N GLN A 126 9.48 -32.83 10.48
CA GLN A 126 8.63 -33.69 9.63
C GLN A 126 9.44 -34.49 8.61
N LYS A 127 10.75 -34.24 8.51
CA LYS A 127 11.67 -34.95 7.61
C LYS A 127 12.44 -36.08 8.29
N ASP A 128 12.33 -36.18 9.62
CA ASP A 128 12.81 -37.29 10.45
C ASP A 128 11.64 -38.23 10.78
#